data_AF-A0A3L6EXU6-F1
#
_entry.id   AF-A0A3L6EXU6-F1
#
_cell.length_a   1.000
_cell.length_b   1.000
_cell.length_c   1.000
_cell.angle_alpha   90.00
_cell.angle_beta   90.00
_cell.angle_gamma   90.00
#
_symmetry.space_group_name_H-M   'P 1'
#
loop_
_entity.id
_entity.type
_entity.pdbx_description
1 polymer ?
#
loop_
_entity_poly.entity_id
_entity_poly.type
_entity_poly.pdbx_seq_one_letter_code
_entity_poly.pdbx_strand_id
1 'polypeptide(L)'
;MSPTPAPAARAGEELPSTEVVVVRHGETAWNASRVVQGQMDPELNEAGRRQAVVVVLTEALRERHMGYLQGLRWDDAVDKSPDSLHIVKVIEGSDPGSRNQELPGGGESLNQLNERCVCFLNKIAQEHAGERVVVVSHGAAILELCRHTDPPGSCVRRHVPNTSLSVFRVSAATGQWALERCGDVGHLKGDGDGDSFLEGSFGGDGASA
;
A
#
# COMPACT_ATOMS: atom_id res chain seq x y z
N MET A 1 16.80 41.21 -29.18
CA MET A 1 17.34 39.93 -28.68
C MET A 1 16.15 38.99 -28.49
N SER A 2 15.96 38.06 -29.40
CA SER A 2 14.90 37.04 -29.28
C SER A 2 15.35 35.96 -28.28
N PRO A 3 14.47 35.46 -27.41
CA PRO A 3 14.84 34.41 -26.47
C PRO A 3 15.25 33.15 -27.24
N THR A 4 16.43 32.62 -26.91
CA THR A 4 16.93 31.35 -27.43
C THR A 4 15.97 30.24 -27.00
N PRO A 5 15.47 29.39 -27.91
CA PRO A 5 14.63 28.27 -27.54
C PRO A 5 15.42 27.31 -26.64
N ALA A 6 14.77 26.80 -25.59
CA ALA A 6 15.33 25.76 -24.74
C ALA A 6 15.71 24.53 -25.58
N PRO A 7 16.84 23.85 -25.29
CA PRO A 7 17.26 22.71 -26.06
C PRO A 7 16.23 21.58 -25.97
N ALA A 8 15.85 21.03 -27.13
CA ALA A 8 15.01 19.84 -27.20
C ALA A 8 15.73 18.66 -26.52
N ALA A 9 15.03 17.96 -25.63
CA ALA A 9 15.51 16.76 -24.98
C ALA A 9 15.98 15.73 -26.03
N ARG A 10 17.16 15.12 -25.82
CA ARG A 10 17.69 14.11 -26.72
C ARG A 10 16.89 12.82 -26.60
N ALA A 11 16.48 12.26 -27.74
CA ALA A 11 15.86 10.94 -27.80
C ALA A 11 16.84 9.89 -27.23
N GLY A 12 16.50 9.31 -26.07
CA GLY A 12 17.24 8.22 -25.44
C GLY A 12 17.69 8.46 -24.00
N GLU A 13 17.52 9.65 -23.42
CA GLU A 13 17.69 9.80 -21.96
C GLU A 13 16.40 9.36 -21.26
N GLU A 14 16.45 8.26 -20.50
CA GLU A 14 15.40 7.93 -19.54
C GLU A 14 15.27 9.12 -18.59
N LEU A 15 14.09 9.75 -18.56
CA LEU A 15 13.79 10.80 -17.59
C LEU A 15 14.04 10.24 -16.18
N PRO A 16 14.63 11.03 -15.26
CA PRO A 16 14.97 10.54 -13.94
C PRO A 16 13.70 10.00 -13.26
N SER A 17 13.81 8.79 -12.73
CA SER A 17 12.73 8.10 -12.03
C SER A 17 13.20 7.69 -10.64
N THR A 18 12.25 7.61 -9.73
CA THR A 18 12.47 7.21 -8.36
C THR A 18 11.95 5.78 -8.20
N GLU A 19 12.79 4.91 -7.66
CA GLU A 19 12.38 3.54 -7.34
C GLU A 19 11.78 3.53 -5.94
N VAL A 20 10.48 3.28 -5.86
CA VAL A 20 9.73 3.21 -4.60
C VAL A 20 9.51 1.75 -4.25
N VAL A 21 10.19 1.29 -3.19
CA VAL A 21 10.06 -0.06 -2.65
C VAL A 21 9.11 0.00 -1.47
N VAL A 22 7.88 -0.48 -1.64
CA VAL A 22 6.86 -0.51 -0.59
C VAL A 22 6.81 -1.89 0.05
N VAL A 23 6.99 -1.94 1.37
CA VAL A 23 7.00 -3.15 2.20
C VAL A 23 5.72 -3.20 3.01
N ARG A 24 4.98 -4.32 2.96
CA ARG A 24 3.88 -4.54 3.90
C ARG A 24 4.45 -4.88 5.27
N HIS A 25 3.92 -4.28 6.33
CA HIS A 25 4.32 -4.63 7.70
C HIS A 25 4.20 -6.13 8.00
N GLY A 26 4.92 -6.58 9.04
CA GLY A 26 4.85 -7.95 9.55
C GLY A 26 3.47 -8.32 10.10
N GLU A 27 3.25 -9.61 10.34
CA GLU A 27 2.00 -10.09 10.96
C GLU A 27 1.86 -9.55 12.40
N THR A 28 0.63 -9.20 12.77
CA THR A 28 0.25 -8.85 14.15
C THR A 28 -0.78 -9.85 14.68
N ALA A 29 -0.95 -9.91 16.01
CA ALA A 29 -1.98 -10.76 16.63
C ALA A 29 -3.40 -10.49 16.11
N TRP A 30 -3.66 -9.26 15.67
CA TRP A 30 -4.94 -8.84 15.10
C TRP A 30 -5.12 -9.35 13.68
N ASN A 31 -4.07 -9.35 12.86
CA ASN A 31 -4.11 -9.95 11.53
C ASN A 31 -4.37 -11.47 11.63
N ALA A 32 -3.61 -12.16 12.49
CA ALA A 32 -3.78 -13.60 12.74
C ALA A 32 -5.19 -13.96 13.26
N SER A 33 -5.81 -13.06 14.03
CA SER A 33 -7.16 -13.24 14.58
C SER A 33 -8.29 -12.70 13.70
N ARG A 34 -7.98 -12.21 12.49
CA ARG A 34 -8.96 -11.61 11.56
C ARG A 34 -9.75 -10.44 12.19
N VAL A 35 -9.04 -9.59 12.94
CA VAL A 35 -9.58 -8.36 13.51
C VAL A 35 -9.24 -7.18 12.59
N VAL A 36 -10.22 -6.33 12.31
CA VAL A 36 -10.07 -5.14 11.47
C VAL A 36 -9.21 -4.11 12.22
N GLN A 37 -7.98 -3.88 11.72
CA GLN A 37 -7.04 -2.96 12.36
C GLN A 37 -7.30 -1.50 11.98
N GLY A 38 -7.47 -1.22 10.68
CA GLY A 38 -7.55 0.14 10.16
C GLY A 38 -6.37 1.00 10.62
N GLN A 39 -6.64 2.20 11.14
CA GLN A 39 -5.59 3.14 11.57
C GLN A 39 -5.14 2.96 13.03
N MET A 40 -5.52 1.87 13.70
CA MET A 40 -5.06 1.64 15.06
C MET A 40 -3.58 1.19 15.06
N ASP A 41 -2.74 2.05 15.62
CA ASP A 41 -1.28 1.97 15.56
C ASP A 41 -0.69 1.59 16.93
N PRO A 42 -0.28 0.32 17.15
CA PRO A 42 0.41 -0.05 18.38
C PRO A 42 1.81 0.57 18.44
N GLU A 43 2.20 1.11 19.60
CA GLU A 43 3.48 1.82 19.75
C GLU A 43 4.72 0.94 19.50
N LEU A 44 5.75 1.54 18.88
CA LEU A 44 7.07 0.92 18.72
C LEU A 44 7.75 0.72 20.08
N ASN A 45 8.40 -0.43 20.27
CA ASN A 45 9.23 -0.68 21.45
C ASN A 45 10.58 0.06 21.39
N GLU A 46 11.35 -0.02 22.47
CA GLU A 46 12.63 0.69 22.61
C GLU A 46 13.69 0.29 21.56
N ALA A 47 13.67 -0.97 21.12
CA ALA A 47 14.55 -1.45 20.04
C ALA A 47 14.12 -0.89 18.68
N GLY A 48 12.81 -0.88 18.38
CA GLY A 48 12.24 -0.30 17.16
C GLY A 48 12.54 1.20 17.03
N ARG A 49 12.51 1.94 18.14
CA ARG A 49 12.88 3.38 18.16
C ARG A 49 14.36 3.62 17.86
N ARG A 50 15.26 2.72 18.29
CA ARG A 50 16.70 2.80 18.00
C ARG A 50 17.04 2.43 16.56
N GLN A 51 16.26 1.55 15.94
CA GLN A 51 16.41 1.14 14.53
C GLN A 51 15.91 2.22 13.55
N ALA A 52 15.03 3.12 13.99
CA ALA A 52 14.39 4.16 13.19
C ALA A 52 15.26 5.42 12.96
N VAL A 53 16.54 5.25 12.61
CA VAL A 53 17.55 6.33 12.72
C VAL A 53 17.29 7.53 11.79
N VAL A 54 16.53 7.39 10.69
CA VAL A 54 15.89 8.50 9.96
C VAL A 54 14.59 8.00 9.30
N VAL A 55 13.53 7.77 10.10
CA VAL A 55 12.21 7.43 9.57
C VAL A 55 11.33 8.68 9.52
N VAL A 56 10.76 8.97 8.35
CA VAL A 56 9.71 9.98 8.22
C VAL A 56 8.36 9.28 8.40
N LEU A 57 7.69 9.59 9.50
CA LEU A 57 6.33 9.12 9.74
C LEU A 57 5.33 10.03 9.01
N THR A 58 4.34 9.43 8.37
CA THR A 58 3.31 10.16 7.64
C THR A 58 1.96 9.46 7.77
N GLU A 59 0.92 10.25 8.00
CA GLU A 59 -0.45 9.74 8.04
C GLU A 59 -0.95 9.37 6.63
N ALA A 60 -0.35 9.96 5.58
CA ALA A 60 -0.76 9.76 4.19
C ALA A 60 -0.61 8.32 3.70
N LEU A 61 0.19 7.50 4.40
CA LEU A 61 0.45 6.10 4.07
C LEU A 61 -0.07 5.11 5.13
N ARG A 62 -0.90 5.58 6.06
CA ARG A 62 -1.64 4.69 6.97
C ARG A 62 -2.60 3.79 6.20
N GLU A 63 -3.00 2.71 6.84
CA GLU A 63 -4.07 1.86 6.33
C GLU A 63 -5.38 2.64 6.13
N ARG A 64 -6.29 2.09 5.32
CA ARG A 64 -7.67 2.58 5.19
C ARG A 64 -8.32 2.75 6.57
N HIS A 65 -8.92 3.91 6.84
CA HIS A 65 -9.78 4.06 8.01
C HIS A 65 -11.06 3.24 7.80
N MET A 66 -11.26 2.21 8.61
CA MET A 66 -12.38 1.27 8.45
C MET A 66 -13.67 1.74 9.16
N GLY A 67 -13.69 2.97 9.66
CA GLY A 67 -14.85 3.55 10.33
C GLY A 67 -15.23 2.76 11.58
N TYR A 68 -16.53 2.50 11.76
CA TYR A 68 -17.02 1.74 12.91
C TYR A 68 -16.57 0.27 12.96
N LEU A 69 -15.99 -0.25 11.86
CA LEU A 69 -15.55 -1.63 11.76
C LEU A 69 -14.24 -1.90 12.51
N GLN A 70 -13.45 -0.86 12.79
CA GLN A 70 -12.15 -1.00 13.47
C GLN A 70 -12.33 -1.67 14.85
N GLY A 71 -11.50 -2.66 15.14
CA GLY A 71 -11.56 -3.44 16.39
C GLY A 71 -12.57 -4.58 16.40
N LEU A 72 -13.41 -4.72 15.37
CA LEU A 72 -14.30 -5.89 15.23
C LEU A 72 -13.58 -7.05 14.55
N ARG A 73 -13.95 -8.28 14.91
CA ARG A 73 -13.64 -9.44 14.06
C ARG A 73 -14.43 -9.32 12.76
N TRP A 74 -13.85 -9.78 11.67
CA TRP A 74 -14.50 -9.73 10.36
C TRP A 74 -15.89 -10.39 10.35
N ASP A 75 -16.02 -11.57 10.98
CA ASP A 75 -17.30 -12.28 11.03
C ASP A 75 -18.35 -11.47 11.80
N ASP A 76 -17.97 -10.85 12.93
CA ASP A 76 -18.84 -9.99 13.73
C ASP A 76 -19.25 -8.71 12.97
N ALA A 77 -18.35 -8.16 12.15
CA ALA A 77 -18.58 -6.97 11.34
C ALA A 77 -19.61 -7.22 10.24
N VAL A 78 -19.57 -8.41 9.62
CA VAL A 78 -20.53 -8.82 8.59
C VAL A 78 -21.90 -9.11 9.24
N ASP A 79 -21.94 -9.82 10.36
CA ASP A 79 -23.21 -10.23 10.98
C ASP A 79 -23.98 -9.07 11.65
N LYS A 80 -23.31 -8.00 12.08
CA LYS A 80 -23.95 -6.87 12.78
C LYS A 80 -24.60 -5.82 11.87
N SER A 81 -24.37 -5.87 10.56
CA SER A 81 -24.97 -4.92 9.63
C SER A 81 -26.22 -5.52 8.98
N PRO A 82 -27.39 -4.85 8.98
CA PRO A 82 -28.55 -5.31 8.22
C PRO A 82 -28.32 -5.30 6.70
N ASP A 83 -27.21 -4.71 6.23
CA ASP A 83 -26.82 -4.60 4.83
C ASP A 83 -25.39 -5.12 4.59
N SER A 84 -25.05 -6.26 5.19
CA SER A 84 -23.70 -6.87 5.16
C SER A 84 -23.17 -7.10 3.73
N LEU A 85 -24.05 -7.45 2.80
CA LEU A 85 -23.64 -7.63 1.40
C LEU A 85 -23.23 -6.31 0.75
N HIS A 86 -23.84 -5.20 1.15
CA HIS A 86 -23.46 -3.88 0.66
C HIS A 86 -22.15 -3.41 1.27
N ILE A 87 -21.95 -3.56 2.58
CA ILE A 87 -20.70 -3.14 3.23
C ILE A 87 -19.49 -3.92 2.68
N VAL A 88 -19.63 -5.22 2.43
CA VAL A 88 -18.57 -6.04 1.80
C VAL A 88 -18.21 -5.50 0.42
N LYS A 89 -19.20 -5.11 -0.41
CA LYS A 89 -18.92 -4.51 -1.72
C LYS A 89 -18.14 -3.19 -1.62
N VAL A 90 -18.46 -2.35 -0.64
CA VAL A 90 -17.76 -1.07 -0.39
C VAL A 90 -16.35 -1.28 0.16
N ILE A 91 -16.15 -2.32 0.97
CA ILE A 91 -14.83 -2.72 1.46
C ILE A 91 -13.98 -3.20 0.28
N GLU A 92 -14.49 -4.13 -0.52
CA GLU A 92 -13.77 -4.74 -1.64
C GLU A 92 -13.62 -3.81 -2.86
N GLY A 93 -14.47 -2.78 -2.98
CA GLY A 93 -14.51 -1.92 -4.16
C GLY A 93 -14.96 -2.65 -5.42
N SER A 94 -15.81 -3.67 -5.27
CA SER A 94 -16.17 -4.65 -6.31
C SER A 94 -17.01 -4.06 -7.46
N ASP A 95 -17.56 -2.85 -7.30
CA ASP A 95 -18.20 -2.09 -8.38
C ASP A 95 -17.68 -0.65 -8.46
N PRO A 96 -17.68 0.00 -9.64
CA PRO A 96 -17.12 1.36 -9.79
C PRO A 96 -17.74 2.41 -8.87
N GLY A 97 -19.03 2.27 -8.53
CA GLY A 97 -19.74 3.21 -7.66
C GLY A 97 -19.36 3.09 -6.20
N SER A 98 -19.02 1.88 -5.74
CA SER A 98 -18.61 1.58 -4.36
C SER A 98 -17.27 2.20 -3.97
N ARG A 99 -16.38 2.43 -4.93
CA ARG A 99 -15.03 2.93 -4.67
C ARG A 99 -14.97 4.35 -4.12
N ASN A 100 -16.00 5.15 -4.41
CA ASN A 100 -16.15 6.51 -3.91
C ASN A 100 -17.03 6.61 -2.66
N GLN A 101 -17.48 5.47 -2.12
CA GLN A 101 -18.33 5.44 -0.93
C GLN A 101 -17.48 5.32 0.32
N GLU A 102 -17.73 6.22 1.27
CA GLU A 102 -17.16 6.18 2.60
C GLU A 102 -17.76 5.04 3.43
N LEU A 103 -16.94 4.44 4.30
CA LEU A 103 -17.44 3.48 5.26
C LEU A 103 -18.10 4.25 6.43
N PRO A 104 -19.23 3.77 6.99
CA PRO A 104 -19.88 4.46 8.10
C PRO A 104 -18.96 4.61 9.32
N GLY A 105 -19.25 5.57 10.20
CA GLY A 105 -18.39 5.85 11.36
C GLY A 105 -17.09 6.57 11.00
N GLY A 106 -17.11 7.38 9.93
CA GLY A 106 -15.97 8.19 9.49
C GLY A 106 -14.89 7.40 8.74
N GLY A 107 -15.23 6.28 8.12
CA GLY A 107 -14.28 5.49 7.34
C GLY A 107 -14.05 6.03 5.94
N GLU A 108 -12.87 5.74 5.39
CA GLU A 108 -12.44 6.23 4.09
C GLU A 108 -13.07 5.43 2.95
N SER A 109 -13.34 6.10 1.84
CA SER A 109 -13.50 5.45 0.54
C SER A 109 -12.16 4.98 -0.02
N LEU A 110 -12.18 4.03 -0.95
CA LEU A 110 -10.95 3.59 -1.63
C LEU A 110 -10.34 4.72 -2.48
N ASN A 111 -11.17 5.61 -3.03
CA ASN A 111 -10.68 6.75 -3.80
C ASN A 111 -9.94 7.76 -2.91
N GLN A 112 -10.44 8.06 -1.70
CA GLN A 112 -9.73 8.92 -0.74
C GLN A 112 -8.39 8.31 -0.32
N LEU A 113 -8.38 7.01 -0.02
CA LEU A 113 -7.15 6.26 0.28
C LEU A 113 -6.15 6.37 -0.87
N ASN A 114 -6.59 6.09 -2.10
CA ASN A 114 -5.77 6.18 -3.30
C ASN A 114 -5.18 7.59 -3.47
N GLU A 115 -6.02 8.62 -3.40
CA GLU A 115 -5.64 10.01 -3.60
C GLU A 115 -4.56 10.45 -2.62
N ARG A 116 -4.74 10.19 -1.31
CA ARG A 116 -3.73 10.60 -0.31
C ARG A 116 -2.40 9.86 -0.47
N CYS A 117 -2.44 8.56 -0.76
CA CYS A 117 -1.21 7.77 -0.92
C CYS A 117 -0.45 8.17 -2.18
N VAL A 118 -1.14 8.31 -3.31
CA VAL A 118 -0.53 8.69 -4.60
C VAL A 118 -0.01 10.11 -4.56
N CYS A 119 -0.78 11.06 -4.00
CA CYS A 119 -0.34 12.45 -3.87
C CYS A 119 0.97 12.55 -3.08
N PHE A 120 1.05 11.87 -1.93
CA PHE A 120 2.25 11.86 -1.11
C PHE A 120 3.44 11.21 -1.83
N LEU A 121 3.26 10.04 -2.45
CA LEU A 121 4.37 9.35 -3.11
C LEU A 121 4.83 10.05 -4.40
N ASN A 122 3.95 10.76 -5.10
CA ASN A 122 4.37 11.62 -6.22
C ASN A 122 5.27 12.77 -5.73
N LYS A 123 4.94 13.39 -4.59
CA LYS A 123 5.80 14.40 -3.98
C LYS A 123 7.18 13.83 -3.62
N ILE A 124 7.20 12.67 -2.95
CA ILE A 124 8.44 11.98 -2.60
C ILE A 124 9.25 11.59 -3.86
N ALA A 125 8.59 11.10 -4.90
CA ALA A 125 9.27 10.76 -6.15
C ALA A 125 9.92 11.98 -6.81
N GLN A 126 9.28 13.15 -6.75
CA GLN A 126 9.87 14.39 -7.27
C GLN A 126 11.06 14.87 -6.44
N GLU A 127 10.98 14.78 -5.11
CA GLU A 127 12.05 15.21 -4.19
C GLU A 127 13.28 14.29 -4.24
N HIS A 128 13.08 13.02 -4.61
CA HIS A 128 14.11 11.97 -4.61
C HIS A 128 14.41 11.41 -6.02
N ALA A 129 14.37 12.27 -7.04
CA ALA A 129 14.56 11.87 -8.44
C ALA A 129 15.91 11.16 -8.67
N GLY A 130 15.86 9.92 -9.16
CA GLY A 130 17.05 9.09 -9.38
C GLY A 130 17.52 8.30 -8.15
N GLU A 131 16.83 8.45 -7.01
CA GLU A 131 17.12 7.71 -5.77
C GLU A 131 16.16 6.53 -5.59
N ARG A 132 16.46 5.72 -4.57
CA ARG A 132 15.60 4.63 -4.10
C ARG A 132 15.01 5.00 -2.75
N VAL A 133 13.69 4.93 -2.64
CA VAL A 133 12.96 5.18 -1.39
C VAL A 133 12.31 3.90 -0.90
N VAL A 134 12.54 3.55 0.37
CA VAL A 134 11.85 2.45 1.03
C VAL A 134 10.69 2.99 1.86
N VAL A 135 9.52 2.40 1.67
CA VAL A 135 8.27 2.77 2.34
C VAL A 135 7.75 1.55 3.07
N VAL A 136 7.40 1.67 4.34
CA VAL A 136 6.69 0.61 5.08
C VAL A 136 5.24 1.04 5.24
N SER A 137 4.29 0.20 4.82
CA SER A 137 2.86 0.52 4.82
C SER A 137 2.02 -0.76 5.00
N HIS A 138 0.74 -0.69 4.62
CA HIS A 138 -0.31 -1.66 4.94
C HIS A 138 -0.96 -2.25 3.68
N GLY A 139 -1.86 -3.22 3.87
CA GLY A 139 -2.41 -4.02 2.80
C GLY A 139 -3.23 -3.21 1.80
N ALA A 140 -4.27 -2.52 2.25
CA ALA A 140 -5.18 -1.81 1.35
C ALA A 140 -4.49 -0.60 0.70
N ALA A 141 -3.63 0.10 1.44
CA ALA A 141 -2.77 1.15 0.89
C ALA A 141 -1.90 0.63 -0.27
N ILE A 142 -1.18 -0.49 -0.09
CA ILE A 142 -0.34 -1.06 -1.16
C ILE A 142 -1.17 -1.56 -2.34
N LEU A 143 -2.32 -2.18 -2.08
CA LEU A 143 -3.24 -2.63 -3.14
C LEU A 143 -3.74 -1.45 -3.98
N GLU A 144 -4.08 -0.33 -3.37
CA GLU A 144 -4.50 0.88 -4.10
C GLU A 144 -3.36 1.52 -4.88
N LEU A 145 -2.12 1.48 -4.39
CA LEU A 145 -0.94 1.89 -5.16
C LEU A 145 -0.71 1.00 -6.38
N CYS A 146 -0.83 -0.32 -6.23
CA CYS A 146 -0.76 -1.25 -7.36
C CYS A 146 -1.88 -0.96 -8.37
N ARG A 147 -3.11 -0.72 -7.89
CA ARG A 147 -4.26 -0.42 -8.74
C ARG A 147 -4.14 0.92 -9.49
N HIS A 148 -3.43 1.90 -8.91
CA HIS A 148 -3.12 3.16 -9.59
C HIS A 148 -2.34 2.94 -10.89
N THR A 149 -1.57 1.86 -10.99
CA THR A 149 -0.80 1.50 -12.20
C THR A 149 -1.61 0.69 -13.22
N ASP A 150 -2.82 0.25 -12.85
CA ASP A 150 -3.65 -0.56 -13.73
C ASP A 150 -4.42 0.33 -14.74
N PRO A 151 -4.71 -0.18 -15.95
CA PRO A 151 -5.57 0.52 -16.89
C PRO A 151 -6.96 0.81 -16.29
N PRO A 152 -7.59 1.95 -16.65
CA PRO A 152 -8.96 2.24 -16.22
C PRO A 152 -9.93 1.10 -16.54
N GLY A 153 -10.70 0.67 -15.55
CA GLY A 153 -11.65 -0.45 -15.69
C GLY A 153 -11.04 -1.85 -15.57
N SER A 154 -9.73 -1.97 -15.30
CA SER A 154 -9.09 -3.24 -14.98
C SER A 154 -9.66 -3.86 -13.68
N CYS A 155 -9.82 -5.19 -13.68
CA CYS A 155 -10.27 -5.98 -12.53
C CYS A 155 -9.18 -6.92 -12.01
N VAL A 156 -7.90 -6.57 -12.20
CA VAL A 156 -6.75 -7.38 -11.78
C VAL A 156 -6.79 -7.58 -10.26
N ARG A 157 -6.93 -8.85 -9.86
CA ARG A 157 -6.79 -9.24 -8.45
C ARG A 157 -5.32 -9.38 -8.12
N ARG A 158 -4.89 -8.73 -7.04
CA ARG A 158 -3.52 -8.74 -6.54
C ARG A 158 -3.50 -9.31 -5.13
N HIS A 159 -2.39 -9.92 -4.77
CA HIS A 159 -2.15 -10.45 -3.44
C HIS A 159 -0.87 -9.81 -2.88
N VAL A 160 -0.94 -9.29 -1.66
CA VAL A 160 0.16 -8.57 -1.00
C VAL A 160 0.34 -9.18 0.39
N PRO A 161 1.08 -10.28 0.53
CA PRO A 161 1.31 -10.94 1.83
C PRO A 161 1.97 -9.99 2.85
N ASN A 162 1.83 -10.25 4.14
CA ASN A 162 2.64 -9.57 5.15
C ASN A 162 4.13 -9.74 4.83
N THR A 163 4.94 -8.72 5.13
CA THR A 163 6.37 -8.63 4.77
C THR A 163 6.70 -8.62 3.28
N SER A 164 5.72 -8.70 2.38
CA SER A 164 5.98 -8.68 0.94
C SER A 164 6.44 -7.30 0.42
N LEU A 165 7.14 -7.33 -0.71
CA LEU A 165 7.68 -6.16 -1.41
C LEU A 165 6.88 -5.86 -2.68
N SER A 166 6.48 -4.62 -2.86
CA SER A 166 5.97 -4.08 -4.13
C SER A 166 6.91 -2.97 -4.61
N VAL A 167 7.39 -3.06 -5.85
CA VAL A 167 8.38 -2.12 -6.40
C VAL A 167 7.73 -1.34 -7.53
N PHE A 168 7.81 -0.02 -7.43
CA PHE A 168 7.29 0.92 -8.41
C PHE A 168 8.42 1.79 -8.94
N ARG A 169 8.38 2.08 -10.24
CA ARG A 169 9.16 3.14 -10.86
C ARG A 169 8.25 4.34 -11.11
N VAL A 170 8.56 5.47 -10.50
CA VAL A 170 7.77 6.71 -10.65
C VAL A 170 8.61 7.74 -11.39
N SER A 171 8.14 8.20 -12.54
CA SER A 171 8.82 9.27 -13.28
C SER A 171 8.71 10.58 -12.51
N ALA A 172 9.84 11.18 -12.16
CA ALA A 172 9.86 12.48 -11.48
C ALA A 172 9.35 13.61 -12.40
N ALA A 173 9.47 13.44 -13.72
CA ALA A 173 9.08 14.43 -14.71
C ALA A 173 7.59 14.36 -15.08
N THR A 174 7.04 13.15 -15.27
CA THR A 174 5.66 12.98 -15.74
C THR A 174 4.69 12.54 -14.65
N GLY A 175 5.19 12.08 -13.50
CA GLY A 175 4.36 11.46 -12.46
C GLY A 175 3.74 10.13 -12.90
N GLN A 176 4.22 9.52 -13.98
CA GLN A 176 3.76 8.20 -14.43
C GLN A 176 4.39 7.09 -13.62
N TRP A 177 3.60 6.08 -13.28
CA TRP A 177 4.01 4.94 -12.48
C TRP A 177 4.10 3.68 -13.35
N ALA A 178 5.10 2.85 -13.08
CA ALA A 178 5.20 1.49 -13.57
C ALA A 178 5.40 0.54 -12.39
N LEU A 179 4.57 -0.50 -12.30
CA LEU A 179 4.70 -1.55 -11.30
C LEU A 179 5.66 -2.62 -11.81
N GLU A 180 6.80 -2.79 -11.15
CA GLU A 180 7.83 -3.77 -11.52
C GLU A 180 7.66 -5.09 -10.76
N ARG A 181 7.27 -5.02 -9.48
CA ARG A 181 7.02 -6.19 -8.63
C ARG A 181 5.82 -5.95 -7.74
N CYS A 182 5.04 -6.99 -7.48
CA CYS A 182 3.84 -6.91 -6.65
C CYS A 182 3.83 -8.08 -5.67
N GLY A 183 3.83 -7.80 -4.36
CA GLY A 183 3.70 -8.83 -3.33
C GLY A 183 4.82 -9.87 -3.33
N ASP A 184 6.05 -9.48 -3.69
CA ASP A 184 7.21 -10.37 -3.77
C ASP A 184 7.69 -10.76 -2.36
N VAL A 185 7.73 -12.07 -2.11
CA VAL A 185 8.21 -12.69 -0.86
C VAL A 185 9.51 -13.47 -1.07
N GLY A 186 10.20 -13.29 -2.20
CA GLY A 186 11.43 -14.02 -2.53
C GLY A 186 12.51 -13.87 -1.46
N HIS A 187 12.60 -12.71 -0.81
CA HIS A 187 13.53 -12.44 0.28
C HIS A 187 13.26 -13.25 1.57
N LEU A 188 12.08 -13.87 1.70
CA LEU A 188 11.74 -14.77 2.81
C LEU A 188 12.19 -16.21 2.55
N LYS A 189 12.63 -16.54 1.33
CA LYS A 189 13.21 -17.85 1.05
C LYS A 189 14.70 -17.73 1.34
N GLY A 190 15.14 -18.30 2.46
CA GLY A 190 16.56 -18.29 2.84
C GLY A 190 17.43 -18.90 1.74
N ASP A 191 18.60 -18.30 1.51
CA ASP A 191 19.61 -18.82 0.59
C ASP A 191 20.22 -20.12 1.15
N GLY A 192 19.61 -21.26 0.84
CA GLY A 192 20.23 -22.59 1.00
C GLY A 192 20.25 -23.16 2.42
N ASP A 193 20.07 -24.49 2.47
CA ASP A 193 20.19 -25.38 3.63
C ASP A 193 19.21 -25.16 4.80
N GLY A 194 18.01 -25.71 4.61
CA GLY A 194 17.53 -26.77 5.50
C GLY A 194 17.18 -26.42 6.95
N ASP A 195 17.07 -25.14 7.32
CA ASP A 195 16.47 -24.75 8.59
C ASP A 195 15.33 -23.73 8.40
N SER A 196 14.14 -24.21 8.74
CA SER A 196 12.82 -23.66 8.50
C SER A 196 12.52 -22.45 9.39
N PHE A 197 13.16 -21.29 9.16
CA PHE A 197 12.85 -20.09 9.95
C PHE A 197 11.46 -19.50 9.63
N LEU A 198 10.83 -19.89 8.50
CA LEU A 198 9.71 -19.12 7.93
C LEU A 198 8.51 -19.94 7.44
N GLU A 199 8.50 -21.27 7.54
CA GLU A 199 7.35 -22.09 7.08
C GLU A 199 6.08 -21.94 7.95
N GLY A 200 6.13 -21.23 9.07
CA GLY A 200 4.98 -21.00 9.96
C GLY A 200 4.80 -19.58 10.50
N SER A 201 5.60 -18.61 10.06
CA SER A 201 5.71 -17.30 10.75
C SER A 201 4.87 -16.19 10.12
N PHE A 202 4.38 -16.37 8.89
CA PHE A 202 3.61 -15.37 8.15
C PHE A 202 2.41 -16.00 7.41
N GLY A 203 1.73 -16.92 8.09
CA GLY A 203 0.52 -17.60 7.61
C GLY A 203 -0.70 -16.68 7.66
N GLY A 204 -0.67 -15.59 6.89
CA GLY A 204 -1.81 -14.73 6.63
C GLY A 204 -2.43 -15.09 5.29
N ASP A 205 -3.21 -16.16 5.25
CA ASP A 205 -4.04 -16.62 4.15
C ASP A 205 -5.15 -15.61 3.82
N GLY A 206 -4.75 -14.52 3.15
CA GLY A 206 -5.56 -13.80 2.17
C GLY A 206 -6.86 -13.13 2.63
N ALA A 207 -7.17 -13.09 3.92
CA ALA A 207 -8.50 -12.68 4.40
C ALA A 207 -8.52 -11.35 5.18
N SER A 208 -7.62 -10.43 4.85
CA SER A 208 -7.68 -9.04 5.32
C SER A 208 -7.63 -8.12 4.10
N ALA A 209 -8.82 -7.79 3.61
CA ALA A 209 -9.06 -6.69 2.67
C ALA A 209 -9.26 -5.39 3.45
#